data_AF-A0A8T4BW24-F1
#
_entry.id   AF-A0A8T4BW24-F1
#
_cell.length_a   1.000
_cell.length_b   1.000
_cell.length_c   1.000
_cell.angle_alpha   90.00
_cell.angle_beta   90.00
_cell.angle_gamma   90.00
#
_symmetry.space_group_name_H-M   'P 1'
#
loop_
_entity.id
_entity.type
_entity.pdbx_description
1 polymer ?
#
loop_
_entity_poly.entity_id
_entity_poly.type
_entity_poly.pdbx_seq_one_letter_code
_entity_poly.pdbx_strand_id
1 'polypeptide(L)'
;MRDNNFLKQRLTQIWSLLFEDTPKLNTVTIRFKGSWKNKFGHIKKTGKDTEIVVNGLFKNELVPEYIIDITIAHELIHYAHGFNSPLKRKYKHPHQGGIVTKELKIRGFLHMLKKEKLFVKKEWPRIYQILNNNL
;
A
#
# COMPACT_ATOMS: atom_id res chain seq x y z
N MET A 1 -18.59 -3.16 -4.62
CA MET A 1 -17.35 -2.58 -5.21
C MET A 1 -16.84 -1.47 -4.32
N ARG A 2 -15.58 -1.54 -3.89
CA ARG A 2 -14.96 -0.57 -2.98
C ARG A 2 -14.69 0.77 -3.67
N ASP A 3 -14.65 1.84 -2.90
CA ASP A 3 -14.44 3.21 -3.38
C ASP A 3 -13.29 3.94 -2.66
N ASN A 4 -13.08 5.23 -2.97
CA ASN A 4 -12.03 6.00 -2.34
C ASN A 4 -12.32 6.31 -0.86
N ASN A 5 -13.57 6.29 -0.42
CA ASN A 5 -13.92 6.48 0.99
C ASN A 5 -13.53 5.24 1.81
N PHE A 6 -13.74 4.04 1.27
CA PHE A 6 -13.21 2.80 1.83
C PHE A 6 -11.68 2.90 2.03
N LEU A 7 -10.92 3.33 1.01
CA LEU A 7 -9.45 3.47 1.16
C LEU A 7 -9.05 4.48 2.23
N LYS A 8 -9.76 5.61 2.33
CA LYS A 8 -9.51 6.60 3.38
C LYS A 8 -9.73 6.01 4.77
N GLN A 9 -10.80 5.23 4.96
CA GLN A 9 -11.07 4.55 6.23
C GLN A 9 -9.96 3.53 6.56
N ARG A 10 -9.55 2.70 5.59
CA ARG A 10 -8.44 1.74 5.78
C ARG A 10 -7.12 2.44 6.11
N LEU A 11 -6.79 3.51 5.39
CA LEU A 11 -5.60 4.31 5.66
C LEU A 11 -5.62 4.87 7.10
N THR A 12 -6.73 5.47 7.53
CA THR A 12 -6.88 6.01 8.87
C THR A 12 -6.70 4.92 9.93
N GLN A 13 -7.36 3.77 9.77
CA GLN A 13 -7.27 2.64 10.71
C GLN A 13 -5.85 2.08 10.81
N ILE A 14 -5.21 1.80 9.67
CA ILE A 14 -3.84 1.26 9.64
C ILE A 14 -2.87 2.27 10.25
N TRP A 15 -3.01 3.56 9.92
CA TRP A 15 -2.14 4.59 10.48
C TRP A 15 -2.32 4.69 12.00
N SER A 16 -3.55 4.80 12.50
CA SER A 16 -3.80 4.98 13.93
C SER A 16 -3.34 3.79 14.77
N LEU A 17 -3.46 2.56 14.25
CA LEU A 17 -3.14 1.36 15.01
C LEU A 17 -1.67 0.96 14.93
N LEU A 18 -1.02 1.22 13.78
CA LEU A 18 0.29 0.61 13.48
C LEU A 18 1.36 1.64 13.10
N PHE A 19 1.01 2.92 13.00
CA PHE A 19 1.92 4.03 12.65
C PHE A 19 1.70 5.26 13.56
N GLU A 20 1.26 5.04 14.80
CA GLU A 20 1.09 6.12 15.79
C GLU A 20 2.40 6.90 16.06
N ASP A 21 3.54 6.22 15.91
CA ASP A 21 4.89 6.76 16.03
C ASP A 21 5.34 7.60 14.83
N THR A 22 4.58 7.58 13.73
CA THR A 22 4.93 8.27 12.48
C THR A 22 4.19 9.61 12.39
N PRO A 23 4.88 10.76 12.56
CA PRO A 23 4.23 12.06 12.51
C PRO A 23 3.72 12.37 11.10
N LYS A 24 2.47 12.83 11.02
CA LYS A 24 1.82 13.24 9.77
C LYS A 24 2.06 14.73 9.52
N LEU A 25 3.18 15.05 8.88
CA LEU A 25 3.64 16.45 8.68
C LEU A 25 3.04 17.14 7.45
N ASN A 26 2.28 16.43 6.62
CA ASN A 26 1.57 16.98 5.47
C ASN A 26 0.27 16.20 5.20
N THR A 27 -0.54 16.67 4.26
CA THR A 27 -1.73 15.93 3.86
C THR A 27 -1.30 14.66 3.13
N VAL A 28 -1.83 13.53 3.58
CA VAL A 28 -1.67 12.24 2.88
C VAL A 28 -3.03 11.84 2.33
N THR A 29 -3.12 11.83 1.00
CA THR A 29 -4.32 11.42 0.27
C THR A 29 -4.16 9.98 -0.23
N ILE A 30 -5.28 9.28 -0.41
CA ILE A 30 -5.29 7.93 -0.96
C ILE A 30 -6.45 7.75 -1.95
N ARG A 31 -6.20 7.02 -3.04
CA ARG A 31 -7.24 6.68 -4.01
C ARG A 31 -6.89 5.45 -4.83
N PHE A 32 -7.91 4.87 -5.45
CA PHE A 32 -7.74 3.90 -6.51
C PHE A 32 -7.37 4.57 -7.84
N LYS A 33 -6.38 4.03 -8.57
CA LYS A 33 -6.04 4.47 -9.92
C LYS A 33 -5.39 3.36 -10.73
N GLY A 34 -5.62 3.37 -12.05
CA GLY A 34 -4.94 2.52 -13.01
C GLY A 34 -5.40 1.06 -12.96
N SER A 35 -4.99 0.29 -13.96
CA SER A 35 -5.21 -1.14 -14.05
C SER A 35 -3.87 -1.81 -14.35
N TRP A 36 -3.12 -2.15 -13.30
CA TRP A 36 -1.74 -2.63 -13.46
C TRP A 36 -1.61 -4.11 -13.10
N LYS A 37 -0.85 -4.86 -13.90
CA LYS A 37 -0.51 -6.25 -13.57
C LYS A 37 0.56 -6.37 -12.49
N ASN A 38 1.59 -5.52 -12.59
CA ASN A 38 2.85 -5.68 -11.84
C ASN A 38 3.06 -4.61 -10.76
N LYS A 39 2.02 -3.86 -10.39
CA LYS A 39 2.10 -2.78 -9.39
C LYS A 39 0.81 -2.72 -8.57
N PHE A 40 0.93 -2.96 -7.27
CA PHE A 40 -0.23 -2.99 -6.35
C PHE A 40 -0.49 -1.62 -5.74
N GLY A 41 0.56 -0.86 -5.47
CA GLY A 41 0.47 0.52 -5.03
C GLY A 41 1.71 1.32 -5.42
N HIS A 42 1.66 2.62 -5.13
CA HIS A 42 2.85 3.46 -5.02
C HIS A 42 2.50 4.73 -4.23
N ILE A 43 3.53 5.29 -3.60
CA ILE A 43 3.50 6.61 -3.00
C ILE A 43 4.28 7.62 -3.84
N LYS A 44 3.82 8.86 -3.91
CA LYS A 44 4.54 9.96 -4.53
C LYS A 44 4.26 11.30 -3.84
N LYS A 45 5.20 12.22 -3.93
CA LYS A 45 4.98 13.61 -3.52
C LYS A 45 4.17 14.36 -4.59
N THR A 46 3.17 15.14 -4.16
CA THR A 46 2.33 15.98 -5.03
C THR A 46 2.30 17.38 -4.45
N GLY A 47 3.20 18.25 -4.92
CA GLY A 47 3.42 19.56 -4.33
C GLY A 47 3.94 19.44 -2.89
N LYS A 48 3.20 20.01 -1.92
CA LYS A 48 3.50 19.90 -0.49
C LYS A 48 2.94 18.62 0.15
N ASP A 49 2.00 17.97 -0.53
CA ASP A 49 1.28 16.81 -0.03
C ASP A 49 1.87 15.50 -0.56
N THR A 50 1.37 14.38 -0.02
CA THR A 50 1.71 13.04 -0.44
C THR A 50 0.47 12.32 -0.93
N GLU A 51 0.59 11.60 -2.06
CA GLU A 51 -0.46 10.77 -2.63
C GLU A 51 -0.04 9.31 -2.57
N ILE A 52 -0.86 8.48 -1.91
CA ILE A 52 -0.82 7.02 -2.01
C ILE A 52 -1.83 6.60 -3.07
N VAL A 53 -1.40 5.75 -3.99
CA VAL A 53 -2.24 5.20 -5.03
C VAL A 53 -2.28 3.70 -4.89
N VAL A 54 -3.48 3.14 -4.77
CA VAL A 54 -3.74 1.70 -4.82
C VAL A 54 -4.26 1.34 -6.20
N ASN A 55 -3.88 0.17 -6.72
CA ASN A 55 -4.32 -0.32 -8.02
C ASN A 55 -5.84 -0.34 -8.13
N GLY A 56 -6.39 0.24 -9.21
CA GLY A 56 -7.83 0.37 -9.42
C GLY A 56 -8.58 -0.96 -9.53
N LEU A 57 -7.90 -2.04 -9.91
CA LEU A 57 -8.49 -3.39 -9.94
C LEU A 57 -8.90 -3.87 -8.55
N PHE A 58 -8.30 -3.33 -7.47
CA PHE A 58 -8.57 -3.74 -6.09
C PHE A 58 -9.91 -3.19 -5.57
N LYS A 59 -10.60 -2.35 -6.36
CA LYS A 59 -12.00 -2.00 -6.13
C LYS A 59 -12.90 -3.23 -6.14
N ASN A 60 -12.57 -4.24 -6.96
CA ASN A 60 -13.33 -5.47 -7.06
C ASN A 60 -13.04 -6.38 -5.86
N GLU A 61 -14.09 -6.99 -5.32
CA GLU A 61 -14.04 -7.83 -4.11
C GLU A 61 -13.35 -9.19 -4.34
N LEU A 62 -13.14 -9.60 -5.61
CA LEU A 62 -12.26 -10.71 -5.96
C LEU A 62 -10.83 -10.51 -5.44
N VAL A 63 -10.40 -9.25 -5.25
CA VAL A 63 -9.16 -8.95 -4.55
C VAL A 63 -9.45 -8.93 -3.04
N PRO A 64 -8.82 -9.80 -2.24
CA PRO A 64 -9.03 -9.82 -0.79
C PRO A 64 -8.61 -8.51 -0.11
N GLU A 65 -9.33 -8.13 0.95
CA GLU A 65 -9.05 -6.87 1.68
C GLU A 65 -7.64 -6.79 2.25
N TYR A 66 -7.09 -7.91 2.75
CA TYR A 66 -5.74 -7.92 3.32
C TYR A 66 -4.64 -7.56 2.30
N ILE A 67 -4.91 -7.71 0.99
CA ILE A 67 -4.00 -7.25 -0.08
C ILE A 67 -3.99 -5.73 -0.16
N ILE A 68 -5.14 -5.09 0.08
CA ILE A 68 -5.24 -3.63 0.16
C ILE A 68 -4.51 -3.15 1.41
N ASP A 69 -4.71 -3.81 2.55
CA ASP A 69 -4.08 -3.41 3.81
C ASP A 69 -2.55 -3.49 3.76
N ILE A 70 -2.01 -4.61 3.27
CA ILE A 70 -0.55 -4.77 3.14
C ILE A 70 0.04 -3.78 2.13
N THR A 71 -0.70 -3.45 1.07
CA THR A 71 -0.30 -2.41 0.10
C THR A 71 -0.25 -1.04 0.79
N ILE A 72 -1.28 -0.65 1.55
CA ILE A 72 -1.30 0.62 2.28
C ILE A 72 -0.15 0.68 3.29
N ALA A 73 0.04 -0.38 4.08
CA ALA A 73 1.11 -0.45 5.08
C ALA A 73 2.50 -0.33 4.42
N HIS A 74 2.69 -0.94 3.25
CA HIS A 74 3.93 -0.81 2.47
C HIS A 74 4.22 0.64 2.09
N GLU A 75 3.20 1.35 1.55
CA GLU A 75 3.33 2.76 1.20
C GLU A 75 3.52 3.67 2.42
N LEU A 76 2.91 3.34 3.56
CA LEU A 76 3.14 4.05 4.81
C LEU A 76 4.55 3.89 5.36
N ILE A 77 5.19 2.73 5.16
CA ILE A 77 6.59 2.55 5.53
C ILE A 77 7.50 3.39 4.65
N HIS A 78 7.19 3.53 3.35
CA HIS A 78 7.89 4.49 2.52
C HIS A 78 7.77 5.90 3.10
N TYR A 79 6.56 6.32 3.46
CA TYR A 79 6.32 7.62 4.10
C TYR A 79 7.16 7.78 5.38
N ALA A 80 7.04 6.83 6.32
CA ALA A 80 7.73 6.83 7.61
C ALA A 80 9.25 6.86 7.48
N HIS A 81 9.81 6.24 6.43
CA HIS A 81 11.24 6.25 6.14
C HIS A 81 11.73 7.52 5.41
N GLY A 82 10.85 8.50 5.15
CA GLY A 82 11.21 9.74 4.46
C GLY A 82 11.17 9.66 2.93
N PHE A 83 10.58 8.61 2.35
CA PHE A 83 10.40 8.50 0.90
C PHE A 83 9.05 9.11 0.50
N ASN A 84 9.08 10.07 -0.42
CA ASN A 84 7.88 10.79 -0.87
C ASN A 84 7.08 11.46 0.26
N SER A 85 7.76 11.78 1.36
CA SER A 85 7.23 12.48 2.53
C SER A 85 8.16 13.65 2.90
N PRO A 86 7.69 14.58 3.75
CA PRO A 86 8.53 15.65 4.31
C PRO A 86 9.47 15.16 5.43
N LEU A 87 9.38 13.88 5.84
CA LEU A 87 10.23 13.34 6.91
C LEU A 87 11.69 13.22 6.47
N LYS A 88 12.60 13.33 7.43
CA LYS A 88 14.03 13.08 7.17
C LYS A 88 14.22 11.65 6.66
N ARG A 89 14.90 11.51 5.54
CA ARG A 89 15.19 10.22 4.91
C ARG A 89 16.04 9.34 5.85
N LYS A 90 15.48 8.21 6.29
CA LYS A 90 16.15 7.25 7.18
C LYS A 90 17.16 6.36 6.46
N TYR A 91 16.93 6.11 5.16
CA TYR A 91 17.76 5.19 4.35
C TYR A 91 18.04 5.72 2.96
N LYS A 92 19.20 5.37 2.39
CA LYS A 92 19.57 5.76 1.02
C LYS A 92 18.61 5.19 -0.03
N HIS A 93 18.18 3.94 0.11
CA HIS A 93 17.26 3.30 -0.84
C HIS A 93 16.14 2.56 -0.11
N PRO A 94 14.89 2.62 -0.59
CA PRO A 94 13.74 2.16 0.19
C PRO A 94 13.63 0.64 0.35
N HIS A 95 14.22 -0.16 -0.55
CA HIS A 95 14.13 -1.62 -0.48
C HIS A 95 15.47 -2.32 -0.23
N GLN A 96 16.56 -1.55 -0.10
CA GLN A 96 17.88 -2.13 0.10
C GLN A 96 17.91 -2.98 1.38
N GLY A 97 18.41 -4.21 1.28
CA GLY A 97 18.47 -5.13 2.42
C GLY A 97 17.09 -5.53 2.99
N GLY A 98 16.01 -5.34 2.23
CA GLY A 98 14.65 -5.69 2.63
C GLY A 98 14.09 -4.85 3.77
N ILE A 99 14.57 -3.61 3.95
CA ILE A 99 14.19 -2.76 5.09
C ILE A 99 12.68 -2.53 5.21
N VAL A 100 11.96 -2.33 4.10
CA VAL A 100 10.49 -2.20 4.11
C VAL A 100 9.84 -3.49 4.60
N THR A 101 10.30 -4.65 4.10
CA THR A 101 9.79 -5.95 4.54
C THR A 101 10.09 -6.22 6.01
N LYS A 102 11.26 -5.80 6.51
CA LYS A 102 11.63 -5.92 7.92
C LYS A 102 10.71 -5.07 8.80
N GLU A 103 10.48 -3.81 8.41
CA GLU A 103 9.59 -2.90 9.12
C GLU A 103 8.13 -3.40 9.13
N LEU A 104 7.63 -3.92 7.99
CA LEU A 104 6.31 -4.59 7.94
C LEU A 104 6.21 -5.72 8.96
N LYS A 105 7.24 -6.57 9.07
CA LYS A 105 7.25 -7.67 10.05
C LYS A 105 7.23 -7.15 11.49
N ILE A 106 8.03 -6.13 11.79
CA ILE A 106 8.08 -5.49 13.11
C ILE A 106 6.71 -4.92 13.49
N ARG A 107 6.00 -4.30 12.53
CA ARG A 107 4.64 -3.75 12.69
C ARG A 107 3.53 -4.81 12.63
N GLY A 108 3.85 -6.10 12.75
CA GLY A 108 2.87 -7.18 12.87
C GLY A 108 2.37 -7.80 11.56
N PHE A 109 2.86 -7.37 10.39
CA PHE A 109 2.37 -7.85 9.09
C PHE A 109 3.01 -9.17 8.61
N LEU A 110 3.77 -9.89 9.45
CA LEU A 110 4.47 -11.11 9.04
C LEU A 110 3.53 -12.16 8.42
N HIS A 111 2.36 -12.39 9.03
CA HIS A 111 1.39 -13.34 8.49
C HIS A 111 0.79 -12.87 7.17
N MET A 112 0.46 -11.57 7.06
CA MET A 112 -0.09 -10.97 5.84
C MET A 112 0.90 -11.02 4.67
N LEU A 113 2.19 -10.77 4.90
CA LEU A 113 3.26 -10.92 3.89
C LEU A 113 3.33 -12.35 3.33
N LYS A 114 3.15 -13.37 4.18
CA LYS A 114 3.11 -14.76 3.70
C LYS A 114 1.88 -15.01 2.82
N LYS A 115 0.71 -14.51 3.22
CA LYS A 115 -0.53 -14.61 2.43
C LYS A 115 -0.42 -13.87 1.11
N GLU A 116 0.10 -12.64 1.12
CA GLU A 116 0.33 -11.83 -0.08
C GLU A 116 1.22 -12.57 -1.07
N LYS A 117 2.35 -13.14 -0.63
CA LYS A 117 3.23 -13.91 -1.51
C LYS A 117 2.51 -15.10 -2.16
N LEU A 118 1.63 -15.79 -1.44
CA LEU A 118 0.84 -16.88 -1.98
C LEU A 118 -0.20 -16.38 -2.98
N PHE A 119 -0.94 -15.32 -2.63
CA PHE A 119 -1.93 -14.69 -3.50
C PHE A 119 -1.31 -14.22 -4.82
N VAL A 120 -0.21 -13.46 -4.76
CA VAL A 120 0.50 -12.95 -5.95
C VAL A 120 0.94 -14.10 -6.85
N LYS A 121 1.40 -15.22 -6.28
CA LYS A 121 1.87 -16.37 -7.05
C LYS A 121 0.73 -17.21 -7.64
N LYS A 122 -0.34 -17.44 -6.88
CA LYS A 122 -1.34 -18.48 -7.19
C LYS A 122 -2.66 -17.93 -7.72
N GLU A 123 -3.07 -16.76 -7.26
CA GLU A 123 -4.43 -16.23 -7.48
C GLU A 123 -4.41 -15.01 -8.39
N TRP A 124 -3.47 -14.07 -8.16
CA TRP A 124 -3.41 -12.81 -8.89
C TRP A 124 -3.33 -12.95 -10.41
N PRO A 125 -2.55 -13.87 -11.01
CA PRO A 125 -2.50 -13.99 -12.46
C PRO A 125 -3.87 -14.28 -13.09
N ARG A 126 -4.67 -15.16 -12.46
CA ARG A 126 -6.02 -15.50 -12.88
C ARG A 126 -7.00 -14.35 -12.61
N ILE A 127 -6.96 -13.78 -11.41
CA ILE A 127 -7.84 -12.66 -11.04
C ILE A 127 -7.59 -11.46 -11.96
N TYR A 128 -6.33 -11.13 -12.24
CA TYR A 128 -5.97 -10.07 -13.17
C TYR A 128 -6.56 -10.29 -14.56
N GLN A 129 -6.47 -11.51 -15.12
CA GLN A 129 -7.09 -11.84 -16.40
C GLN A 129 -8.61 -11.64 -16.38
N ILE A 130 -9.29 -12.11 -15.33
CA ILE A 130 -10.74 -11.94 -15.16
C ILE A 130 -11.10 -10.45 -15.10
N LEU A 131 -10.37 -9.65 -14.33
CA LEU A 131 -10.69 -8.24 -14.14
C LEU A 131 -10.31 -7.37 -15.34
N ASN A 132 -9.30 -7.76 -16.11
CA ASN A 132 -8.80 -6.98 -17.26
C ASN A 132 -9.48 -7.35 -18.58
N ASN A 133 -10.08 -8.54 -18.70
CA ASN A 133 -10.85 -8.95 -19.89
C ASN A 133 -12.33 -8.55 -19.79
N ASN A 134 -12.78 -8.06 -18.63
CA ASN A 134 -14.14 -7.57 -18.38
C ASN A 134 -14.20 -6.02 -18.28
N LEU A 135 -13.15 -5.34 -18.74
CA LEU A 135 -13.05 -3.88 -18.88
C LEU A 135 -12.98 -3.53 -20.36
#